data_AF-A0A9Q1CN28-F1
#
_entry.id   AF-A0A9Q1CN28-F1
#
_cell.length_a   1.000
_cell.length_b   1.000
_cell.length_c   1.000
_cell.angle_alpha   90.00
_cell.angle_beta   90.00
_cell.angle_gamma   90.00
#
_symmetry.space_group_name_H-M   'P 1'
#
loop_
_entity.id
_entity.type
_entity.pdbx_description
1 polymer ?
#
loop_
_entity_poly.entity_id
_entity_poly.type
_entity_poly.pdbx_seq_one_letter_code
_entity_poly.pdbx_strand_id
1 'polypeptide(L)'
;MIYEGDPLQFWVFMRTFENSVAKSSLSDGAKLTRLLQYCKGLAGRVIQHCTVMDPKDGYCNTISLLKERFGSNYIIADAWINKVTGEGAIASHDKRGIREFADDLKICHQTLDAMGHLSEVNTQKVILSIVECLPGFVRNRWIREVRLIRKKKDRVPNFVDLVEFVKDIVDEICDPVYGKLSYNRKEGNSSSNKSGSTRPRNKGSNFSVTTDVVAQGSCLKCKKESRTLFECTEFKGMGARDRLSFARDK
;
A
#
# COMPACT_ATOMS: atom_id res chain seq x y z
N MET A 1 28.99 7.52 -4.83
CA MET A 1 27.68 7.91 -4.29
C MET A 1 27.56 9.42 -4.48
N ILE A 2 26.47 9.89 -5.08
CA ILE A 2 26.19 11.32 -5.27
C ILE A 2 25.05 11.68 -4.32
N TYR A 3 25.15 12.82 -3.63
CA TYR A 3 24.14 13.31 -2.70
C TYR A 3 23.56 14.63 -3.18
N GLU A 4 22.25 14.68 -3.39
CA GLU A 4 21.58 15.85 -3.94
C GLU A 4 20.78 16.67 -2.91
N GLY A 5 20.70 16.18 -1.66
CA GLY A 5 19.96 16.82 -0.57
C GLY A 5 18.72 16.08 -0.10
N ASP A 6 18.53 14.80 -0.46
CA ASP A 6 17.42 14.00 0.06
C ASP A 6 17.63 13.68 1.56
N PRO A 7 16.73 14.09 2.46
CA PRO A 7 16.83 13.76 3.89
C PRO A 7 16.84 12.25 4.18
N LEU A 8 16.11 11.45 3.40
CA LEU A 8 16.01 10.00 3.62
C LEU A 8 17.34 9.29 3.36
N GLN A 9 18.19 9.86 2.50
CA GLN A 9 19.51 9.34 2.16
C GLN A 9 20.64 9.97 3.00
N PHE A 10 20.34 10.95 3.86
CA PHE A 10 21.35 11.72 4.58
C PHE A 10 22.29 10.85 5.41
N TRP A 11 21.74 9.99 6.27
CA TRP A 11 22.55 9.14 7.16
C TRP A 11 23.39 8.13 6.40
N VAL A 12 22.85 7.56 5.31
CA VAL A 12 23.58 6.63 4.45
C VAL A 12 24.76 7.34 3.81
N PHE A 13 24.53 8.53 3.26
CA PHE A 13 25.57 9.36 2.67
C PHE A 13 26.65 9.74 3.69
N MET A 14 26.26 10.33 4.83
CA MET A 14 27.19 10.81 5.84
C MET A 14 28.04 9.68 6.43
N ARG A 15 27.45 8.53 6.80
CA ARG A 15 28.22 7.39 7.32
C ARG A 15 29.17 6.82 6.26
N THR A 16 28.73 6.75 5.01
CA THR A 16 29.58 6.27 3.90
C THR A 16 30.76 7.21 3.68
N PHE A 17 30.52 8.52 3.70
CA PHE A 17 31.56 9.53 3.58
C PHE A 17 32.52 9.51 4.78
N GLU A 18 32.01 9.40 6.00
CA GLU A 18 32.83 9.35 7.21
C GLU A 18 33.76 8.14 7.21
N ASN A 19 33.24 6.97 6.85
CA ASN A 19 34.02 5.74 6.82
C ASN A 19 35.08 5.72 5.71
N SER A 20 34.81 6.35 4.57
CA SER A 20 35.71 6.34 3.41
C SER A 20 36.73 7.48 3.39
N VAL A 21 36.33 8.66 3.85
CA VAL A 21 37.11 9.91 3.73
C VAL A 21 37.40 10.52 5.09
N ALA A 22 36.43 10.66 5.99
CA ALA A 22 36.70 11.36 7.26
C ALA A 22 37.68 10.61 8.17
N LYS A 23 37.65 9.27 8.17
CA LYS A 23 38.58 8.40 8.91
C LYS A 23 39.96 8.22 8.26
N SER A 24 40.17 8.78 7.07
CA SER A 24 41.47 8.74 6.40
C SER A 24 42.40 9.86 6.90
N SER A 25 43.71 9.67 6.76
CA SER A 25 44.75 10.63 7.15
C SER A 25 44.87 11.85 6.19
N LEU A 26 43.77 12.21 5.53
CA LEU A 26 43.72 13.34 4.61
C LEU A 26 43.65 14.68 5.37
N SER A 27 44.19 15.72 4.74
CA SER A 27 43.99 17.09 5.21
C SER A 27 42.52 17.51 5.09
N ASP A 28 42.08 18.45 5.93
CA ASP A 28 40.70 18.93 5.92
C ASP A 28 40.32 19.56 4.58
N GLY A 29 41.27 20.19 3.88
CA GLY A 29 41.06 20.68 2.50
C GLY A 29 40.75 19.56 1.50
N ALA A 30 41.49 18.45 1.57
CA ALA A 30 41.22 17.29 0.72
C ALA A 30 39.88 16.62 1.06
N LYS A 31 39.50 16.59 2.35
CA LYS A 31 38.18 16.10 2.79
C LYS A 31 37.06 17.01 2.26
N LEU A 32 37.22 18.33 2.37
CA LEU A 32 36.29 19.33 1.84
C LEU A 32 36.11 19.21 0.33
N THR A 33 37.21 19.11 -0.44
CA THR A 33 37.14 18.93 -1.90
C THR A 33 36.40 17.65 -2.27
N ARG A 34 36.66 16.53 -1.57
CA ARG A 34 35.93 15.27 -1.82
C ARG A 34 34.45 15.39 -1.48
N LEU A 35 34.11 16.05 -0.37
CA LEU A 35 32.72 16.26 0.03
C LEU A 35 31.95 17.05 -1.04
N LEU A 36 32.55 18.11 -1.58
CA LEU A 36 32.01 18.90 -2.69
C LEU A 36 31.87 18.11 -3.99
N GLN A 37 32.75 17.14 -4.25
CA GLN A 37 32.64 16.29 -5.43
C GLN A 37 31.43 15.35 -5.34
N TYR A 38 31.12 14.85 -4.15
CA TYR A 38 29.98 13.96 -3.93
C TYR A 38 28.65 14.70 -3.77
N CYS A 39 28.64 15.95 -3.29
CA CYS A 39 27.43 16.75 -3.20
C CYS A 39 27.11 17.44 -4.54
N LYS A 40 25.90 17.20 -5.06
CA LYS A 40 25.36 17.82 -6.28
C LYS A 40 24.01 18.48 -5.97
N GLY A 41 23.37 19.07 -6.99
CA GLY A 41 22.03 19.63 -6.85
C GLY A 41 21.91 20.69 -5.75
N LEU A 42 20.90 20.54 -4.89
CA LEU A 42 20.65 21.45 -3.77
C LEU A 42 21.77 21.37 -2.72
N ALA A 43 22.19 20.15 -2.35
CA ALA A 43 23.27 19.96 -1.39
C ALA A 43 24.56 20.66 -1.81
N GLY A 44 24.98 20.50 -3.07
CA GLY A 44 26.17 21.14 -3.62
C GLY A 44 26.10 22.67 -3.60
N ARG A 45 24.94 23.26 -3.93
CA ARG A 45 24.74 24.72 -3.90
C ARG A 45 24.88 25.31 -2.50
N VAL A 46 24.34 24.62 -1.49
CA VAL A 46 24.38 25.09 -0.09
C VAL A 46 25.82 25.20 0.43
N ILE A 47 26.68 24.27 0.04
CA ILE A 47 28.03 24.15 0.61
C ILE A 47 29.13 24.80 -0.25
N GLN A 48 28.79 25.32 -1.43
CA GLN A 48 29.76 25.83 -2.41
C GLN A 48 30.65 26.94 -1.83
N HIS A 49 30.07 27.82 -1.01
CA HIS A 49 30.77 28.97 -0.42
C HIS A 49 31.83 28.57 0.62
N CYS A 50 31.76 27.34 1.18
CA CYS A 50 32.72 26.86 2.16
C CYS A 50 34.13 26.66 1.59
N THR A 51 34.29 26.65 0.26
CA THR A 51 35.61 26.58 -0.41
C THR A 51 36.46 27.82 -0.25
N VAL A 52 35.86 28.97 0.06
CA VAL A 52 36.55 30.25 0.22
C VAL A 52 37.13 30.42 1.63
N MET A 53 36.66 29.60 2.59
CA MET A 53 37.10 29.63 3.98
C MET A 53 38.44 28.89 4.15
N ASP A 54 39.05 29.04 5.34
CA ASP A 54 40.16 28.17 5.74
C ASP A 54 39.74 26.69 5.61
N PRO A 55 40.60 25.78 5.13
CA PRO A 55 40.25 24.38 4.90
C PRO A 55 39.60 23.67 6.10
N LYS A 56 40.03 23.98 7.32
CA LYS A 56 39.49 23.36 8.53
C LYS A 56 38.08 23.91 8.85
N ASP A 57 37.93 25.22 8.82
CA ASP A 57 36.66 25.88 9.09
C ASP A 57 35.63 25.58 8.00
N GLY A 58 36.05 25.58 6.73
CA GLY A 58 35.22 25.23 5.59
C GLY A 58 34.70 23.79 5.66
N TYR A 59 35.55 22.84 6.07
CA TYR A 59 35.11 21.45 6.28
C TYR A 59 34.09 21.33 7.41
N CYS A 60 34.39 21.90 8.59
CA CYS A 60 33.47 21.89 9.74
C CYS A 60 32.13 22.55 9.41
N ASN A 61 32.16 23.72 8.78
CA ASN A 61 30.96 24.46 8.40
C ASN A 61 30.13 23.69 7.36
N THR A 62 30.78 23.04 6.39
CA THR A 62 30.09 22.20 5.39
C THR A 62 29.29 21.08 6.06
N ILE A 63 29.91 20.34 6.99
CA ILE A 63 29.24 19.25 7.72
C ILE A 63 28.05 19.79 8.52
N SER A 64 28.25 20.94 9.20
CA SER A 64 27.19 21.59 9.96
C SER A 64 26.02 22.02 9.07
N LEU A 65 26.29 22.67 7.94
CA LEU A 65 25.28 23.11 6.97
C LEU A 65 24.49 21.94 6.38
N LEU A 66 25.17 20.85 6.01
CA LEU A 66 24.48 19.66 5.49
C LEU A 66 23.55 19.06 6.55
N LYS A 67 24.01 18.97 7.80
CA LYS A 67 23.19 18.50 8.91
C LYS A 67 22.01 19.43 9.20
N GLU A 68 22.22 20.74 9.22
CA GLU A 68 21.16 21.71 9.49
C GLU A 68 20.08 21.69 8.40
N ARG A 69 20.48 21.65 7.13
CA ARG A 69 19.56 21.78 5.99
C ARG A 69 18.89 20.48 5.57
N PHE A 70 19.54 19.34 5.75
CA PHE A 70 19.05 18.06 5.23
C PHE A 70 19.05 16.93 6.26
N GLY A 71 19.87 17.06 7.31
CA GLY A 71 20.17 15.98 8.25
C GLY A 71 19.62 16.15 9.66
N SER A 72 18.78 17.15 9.90
CA SER A 72 18.21 17.35 11.23
C SER A 72 17.19 16.24 11.50
N ASN A 73 17.14 15.76 12.74
CA ASN A 73 16.23 14.65 13.09
C ASN A 73 14.77 15.00 12.75
N TYR A 74 14.38 16.26 12.90
CA TYR A 74 13.06 16.75 12.52
C TYR A 74 12.81 16.66 11.02
N ILE A 75 13.75 17.12 10.17
CA ILE A 75 13.60 17.05 8.70
C ILE A 75 13.54 15.60 8.23
N ILE A 76 14.36 14.72 8.80
CA ILE A 76 14.37 13.30 8.45
C ILE A 76 13.08 12.62 8.91
N ALA A 77 12.60 12.91 10.11
CA ALA A 77 11.34 12.37 10.63
C ALA A 77 10.15 12.81 9.78
N ASP A 78 10.05 14.11 9.46
CA ASP A 78 9.02 14.66 8.59
C ASP A 78 9.07 14.05 7.18
N ALA A 79 10.26 13.90 6.59
CA ALA A 79 10.42 13.24 5.30
C ALA A 79 9.93 11.79 5.31
N TRP A 80 10.24 11.03 6.38
CA TRP A 80 9.76 9.66 6.53
C TRP A 80 8.25 9.60 6.70
N ILE A 81 7.66 10.46 7.55
CA ILE A 81 6.21 10.55 7.75
C ILE A 81 5.54 10.84 6.41
N ASN A 82 5.98 11.89 5.71
CA ASN A 82 5.43 12.27 4.42
C ASN A 82 5.55 11.15 3.38
N LYS A 83 6.64 10.38 3.39
CA LYS A 83 6.76 9.21 2.52
C LYS A 83 5.72 8.14 2.84
N VAL A 84 5.57 7.76 4.11
CA VAL A 84 4.66 6.66 4.50
C VAL A 84 3.18 7.07 4.60
N THR A 85 2.87 8.38 4.60
CA THR A 85 1.48 8.88 4.59
C THR A 85 1.05 9.54 3.28
N GLY A 86 1.99 9.91 2.41
CA GLY A 86 1.75 10.74 1.23
C GLY A 86 1.66 9.98 -0.09
N GLU A 87 2.08 8.71 -0.13
CA GLU A 87 1.95 7.88 -1.31
C GLU A 87 0.47 7.49 -1.50
N GLY A 88 -0.06 7.72 -2.70
CA GLY A 88 -1.45 7.42 -3.03
C GLY A 88 -1.81 5.96 -2.73
N ALA A 89 -3.11 5.68 -2.59
CA ALA A 89 -3.57 4.35 -2.19
C ALA A 89 -3.02 3.24 -3.11
N ILE A 90 -2.37 2.25 -2.51
CA ILE A 90 -1.79 1.10 -3.20
C ILE A 90 -2.93 0.27 -3.79
N ALA A 91 -2.82 -0.06 -5.08
CA ALA A 91 -3.81 -0.86 -5.76
C ALA A 91 -3.85 -2.29 -5.20
N SER A 92 -5.04 -2.88 -5.07
CA SER A 92 -5.19 -4.21 -4.47
C SER A 92 -4.32 -5.28 -5.13
N HIS A 93 -4.15 -5.24 -6.46
CA HIS A 93 -3.37 -6.23 -7.22
C HIS A 93 -1.86 -5.94 -7.27
N ASP A 94 -1.42 -4.82 -6.70
CA ASP A 94 -0.03 -4.40 -6.75
C ASP A 94 0.79 -5.05 -5.62
N LYS A 95 1.17 -6.31 -5.86
CA LYS A 95 2.04 -7.08 -4.95
C LYS A 95 3.40 -6.42 -4.74
N ARG A 96 3.89 -5.72 -5.75
CA ARG A 96 5.21 -5.06 -5.69
C ARG A 96 5.11 -3.81 -4.83
N GLY A 97 4.12 -2.96 -5.06
CA GLY A 97 3.88 -1.75 -4.29
C GLY A 97 3.66 -2.02 -2.81
N ILE A 98 2.86 -3.03 -2.44
CA ILE A 98 2.67 -3.37 -1.01
C ILE A 98 3.96 -3.87 -0.35
N ARG A 99 4.83 -4.56 -1.09
CA ARG A 99 6.13 -5.03 -0.57
C ARG A 99 7.10 -3.85 -0.38
N GLU A 100 7.23 -2.99 -1.39
CA GLU A 100 8.06 -1.78 -1.31
C GLU A 100 7.60 -0.87 -0.16
N PHE A 101 6.27 -0.71 0.00
CA PHE A 101 5.70 0.03 1.12
C PHE A 101 5.99 -0.61 2.48
N ALA A 102 5.93 -1.94 2.60
CA ALA A 102 6.30 -2.64 3.82
C ALA A 102 7.78 -2.47 4.18
N ASP A 103 8.66 -2.52 3.17
CA ASP A 103 10.09 -2.22 3.34
C ASP A 103 10.28 -0.78 3.81
N ASP A 104 9.56 0.18 3.23
CA ASP A 104 9.61 1.58 3.65
C ASP A 104 9.13 1.80 5.08
N LEU A 105 8.05 1.15 5.51
CA LEU A 105 7.58 1.19 6.90
C LEU A 105 8.63 0.64 7.86
N LYS A 106 9.31 -0.45 7.48
CA LYS A 106 10.37 -1.04 8.28
C LYS A 106 11.60 -0.13 8.37
N ILE A 107 12.03 0.46 7.27
CA ILE A 107 13.17 1.39 7.26
C ILE A 107 12.83 2.65 8.06
N CYS A 108 11.61 3.18 7.91
CA CYS A 108 11.08 4.29 8.71
C CYS A 108 11.17 3.99 10.21
N HIS A 109 10.66 2.83 10.65
CA HIS A 109 10.74 2.38 12.04
C HIS A 109 12.18 2.34 12.54
N GLN A 110 13.05 1.64 11.83
CA GLN A 110 14.46 1.48 12.24
C GLN A 110 15.21 2.81 12.29
N THR A 111 14.93 3.70 11.34
CA THR A 111 15.58 5.02 11.27
C THR A 111 15.13 5.91 12.41
N LEU A 112 13.82 5.99 12.68
CA LEU A 112 13.28 6.83 13.75
C LEU A 112 13.62 6.30 15.14
N ASP A 113 13.63 4.98 15.32
CA ASP A 113 14.07 4.35 16.57
C ASP A 113 15.55 4.64 16.86
N ALA A 114 16.42 4.49 15.86
CA ALA A 114 17.84 4.82 15.99
C ALA A 114 18.10 6.30 16.29
N MET A 115 17.21 7.20 15.86
CA MET A 115 17.27 8.63 16.19
C MET A 115 16.59 8.98 17.52
N GLY A 116 15.87 8.06 18.16
CA GLY A 116 15.07 8.32 19.35
C GLY A 116 13.81 9.17 19.09
N HIS A 117 13.30 9.16 17.86
CA HIS A 117 12.16 9.99 17.41
C HIS A 117 10.93 9.13 17.02
N LEU A 118 10.82 7.91 17.56
CA LEU A 118 9.71 7.01 17.28
C LEU A 118 8.33 7.60 17.67
N SER A 119 8.30 8.53 18.63
CA SER A 119 7.08 9.21 19.07
C SER A 119 6.36 9.96 17.94
N GLU A 120 7.09 10.46 16.94
CA GLU A 120 6.55 11.24 15.83
C GLU A 120 5.56 10.42 14.97
N VAL A 121 5.90 9.15 14.71
CA VAL A 121 5.06 8.23 13.94
C VAL A 121 4.04 7.48 14.79
N ASN A 122 4.21 7.49 16.11
CA ASN A 122 3.40 6.66 17.02
C ASN A 122 2.06 7.27 17.41
N THR A 123 1.62 8.33 16.73
CA THR A 123 0.32 8.94 16.95
C THR A 123 -0.77 8.18 16.19
N GLN A 124 -1.97 8.08 16.76
CA GLN A 124 -3.10 7.41 16.08
C GLN A 124 -3.47 8.08 14.75
N LYS A 125 -3.23 9.39 14.62
CA LYS A 125 -3.48 10.14 13.40
C LYS A 125 -2.52 9.71 12.28
N VAL A 126 -1.22 9.62 12.56
CA VAL A 126 -0.23 9.17 11.57
C VAL A 126 -0.50 7.71 11.19
N ILE A 127 -0.72 6.83 12.17
CA ILE A 127 -1.08 5.42 11.92
C ILE A 127 -2.32 5.31 11.01
N LEU A 128 -3.35 6.12 11.24
CA LEU A 128 -4.54 6.15 10.40
C LEU A 128 -4.20 6.55 8.95
N SER A 129 -3.42 7.62 8.77
CA SER A 129 -3.01 8.07 7.43
C SER A 129 -2.19 7.02 6.68
N ILE A 130 -1.30 6.30 7.36
CA ILE A 130 -0.55 5.18 6.75
C ILE A 130 -1.51 4.05 6.34
N VAL A 131 -2.49 3.73 7.19
CA VAL A 131 -3.49 2.70 6.87
C VAL A 131 -4.35 3.11 5.69
N GLU A 132 -4.64 4.40 5.50
CA GLU A 132 -5.39 4.89 4.35
C GLU A 132 -4.69 4.63 3.01
N CYS A 133 -3.35 4.57 3.00
CA CYS A 133 -2.54 4.18 1.84
C CYS A 133 -2.64 2.69 1.49
N LEU A 134 -3.04 1.83 2.44
CA LEU A 134 -3.11 0.39 2.22
C LEU A 134 -4.35 -0.03 1.38
N PRO A 135 -4.28 -1.18 0.67
CA PRO A 135 -5.42 -1.70 -0.06
C PRO A 135 -6.63 -1.97 0.83
N GLY A 136 -7.84 -1.85 0.27
CA GLY A 136 -9.10 -1.96 1.04
C GLY A 136 -9.25 -3.23 1.88
N PHE A 137 -8.81 -4.39 1.37
CA PHE A 137 -8.88 -5.65 2.13
C PHE A 137 -7.90 -5.66 3.32
N VAL A 138 -6.74 -5.02 3.19
CA VAL A 138 -5.74 -4.88 4.25
C VAL A 138 -6.26 -3.94 5.33
N ARG A 139 -6.88 -2.82 4.96
CA ARG A 139 -7.53 -1.90 5.91
C ARG A 139 -8.58 -2.60 6.76
N ASN A 140 -9.43 -3.43 6.14
CA ASN A 140 -10.44 -4.20 6.85
C ASN A 140 -9.84 -5.22 7.83
N ARG A 141 -8.71 -5.83 7.48
CA ARG A 141 -7.97 -6.75 8.37
C ARG A 141 -7.30 -5.99 9.52
N TRP A 142 -6.73 -4.83 9.25
CA TRP A 142 -6.15 -3.97 10.29
C TRP A 142 -7.19 -3.61 11.35
N ILE A 143 -8.42 -3.25 10.97
CA ILE A 143 -9.50 -2.97 11.93
C ILE A 143 -9.76 -4.15 12.88
N ARG A 144 -9.65 -5.39 12.39
CA ARG A 144 -9.77 -6.60 13.22
C ARG A 144 -8.58 -6.72 14.16
N GLU A 145 -7.37 -6.47 13.67
CA GLU A 145 -6.15 -6.50 14.48
C GLU A 145 -6.17 -5.44 15.59
N VAL A 146 -6.61 -4.22 15.28
CA VAL A 146 -6.81 -3.15 16.28
C VAL A 146 -7.78 -3.59 17.38
N ARG A 147 -8.89 -4.25 17.03
CA ARG A 147 -9.82 -4.80 18.04
C ARG A 147 -9.16 -5.87 18.90
N LEU A 148 -8.34 -6.74 18.31
CA LEU A 148 -7.61 -7.78 19.04
C LEU A 148 -6.58 -7.18 19.99
N ILE A 149 -5.79 -6.20 19.55
CA ILE A 149 -4.81 -5.49 20.37
C ILE A 149 -5.50 -4.83 21.58
N ARG A 150 -6.59 -4.09 21.35
CA ARG A 150 -7.35 -3.45 22.42
C ARG A 150 -7.92 -4.47 23.42
N LYS A 151 -8.45 -5.59 22.93
CA LYS A 151 -9.06 -6.61 23.79
C LYS A 151 -8.03 -7.43 24.59
N LYS A 152 -6.89 -7.78 23.98
CA LYS A 152 -5.91 -8.71 24.56
C LYS A 152 -4.75 -8.02 25.28
N LYS A 153 -4.30 -6.87 24.78
CA LYS A 153 -3.12 -6.15 25.28
C LYS A 153 -3.48 -4.88 26.06
N ASP A 154 -4.77 -4.53 26.13
CA ASP A 154 -5.30 -3.34 26.83
C ASP A 154 -4.56 -2.02 26.49
N ARG A 155 -4.24 -1.84 25.21
CA ARG A 155 -3.61 -0.63 24.69
C ARG A 155 -4.07 -0.29 23.29
N VAL A 156 -3.81 0.94 22.87
CA VAL A 156 -3.96 1.33 21.45
C VAL A 156 -2.83 0.73 20.60
N PRO A 157 -3.08 0.45 19.31
CA PRO A 157 -2.03 0.01 18.38
C PRO A 157 -0.95 1.08 18.27
N ASN A 158 0.30 0.64 18.21
CA ASN A 158 1.45 1.51 17.99
C ASN A 158 2.02 1.30 16.58
N PHE A 159 3.01 2.09 16.19
CA PHE A 159 3.63 1.98 14.87
C PHE A 159 4.27 0.60 14.63
N VAL A 160 4.84 -0.02 15.67
CA VAL A 160 5.44 -1.35 15.60
C VAL A 160 4.41 -2.42 15.22
N ASP A 161 3.23 -2.40 15.84
CA ASP A 161 2.15 -3.34 15.50
C ASP A 161 1.74 -3.20 14.03
N LEU A 162 1.75 -1.97 13.49
CA LEU A 162 1.41 -1.73 12.10
C LEU A 162 2.48 -2.30 11.16
N VAL A 163 3.75 -2.08 11.46
CA VAL A 163 4.88 -2.60 10.67
C VAL A 163 4.85 -4.13 10.64
N GLU A 164 4.66 -4.77 11.79
CA GLU A 164 4.54 -6.23 11.89
C GLU A 164 3.32 -6.74 11.11
N PHE A 165 2.16 -6.13 11.30
CA PHE A 165 0.95 -6.50 10.59
C PHE A 165 1.10 -6.39 9.05
N VAL A 166 1.65 -5.28 8.54
CA VAL A 166 1.81 -5.10 7.09
C VAL A 166 2.80 -6.12 6.53
N LYS A 167 3.88 -6.43 7.27
CA LYS A 167 4.83 -7.47 6.89
C LYS A 167 4.15 -8.85 6.79
N ASP A 168 3.36 -9.23 7.78
CA ASP A 168 2.64 -10.51 7.77
C ASP A 168 1.68 -10.61 6.58
N ILE A 169 0.99 -9.51 6.26
CA ILE A 169 0.12 -9.42 5.07
C ILE A 169 0.91 -9.59 3.77
N VAL A 170 2.11 -9.00 3.66
CA VAL A 170 2.98 -9.20 2.49
C VAL A 170 3.38 -10.66 2.38
N ASP A 171 3.77 -11.31 3.48
CA ASP A 171 4.14 -12.73 3.49
C ASP A 171 2.96 -13.62 3.04
N GLU A 172 1.74 -13.34 3.51
CA GLU A 172 0.53 -14.05 3.07
C GLU A 172 0.24 -13.89 1.56
N ILE A 173 0.33 -12.66 1.04
CA ILE A 173 0.01 -12.35 -0.37
C ILE A 173 1.09 -12.89 -1.31
N CYS A 174 2.33 -12.88 -0.84
CA CYS A 174 3.50 -13.31 -1.59
C CYS A 174 3.74 -14.81 -1.46
N ASP A 175 2.90 -15.54 -0.72
CA ASP A 175 2.98 -16.99 -0.60
C ASP A 175 2.94 -17.64 -2.00
N PRO A 176 3.93 -18.48 -2.34
CA PRO A 176 4.06 -19.05 -3.68
C PRO A 176 2.96 -20.07 -4.02
N VAL A 177 2.30 -20.64 -3.03
CA VAL A 177 1.30 -21.71 -3.17
C VAL A 177 -0.12 -21.13 -3.02
N TYR A 178 -0.39 -20.43 -1.93
CA TYR A 178 -1.71 -19.96 -1.52
C TYR A 178 -1.94 -18.46 -1.79
N GLY A 179 -0.91 -17.69 -2.11
CA GLY A 179 -1.03 -16.24 -2.31
C GLY A 179 -1.94 -15.83 -3.47
N LYS A 180 -2.27 -16.76 -4.38
CA LYS A 180 -3.27 -16.56 -5.45
C LYS A 180 -4.72 -16.55 -4.92
N LEU A 181 -4.98 -17.16 -3.76
CA LEU A 181 -6.29 -17.18 -3.12
C LEU A 181 -6.62 -15.85 -2.43
N SER A 182 -5.61 -15.07 -2.07
CA SER A 182 -5.78 -13.76 -1.41
C SER A 182 -6.49 -12.73 -2.29
N TYR A 183 -6.59 -12.98 -3.59
CA TYR A 183 -7.33 -12.13 -4.53
C TYR A 183 -8.47 -12.92 -5.16
N ASN A 184 -9.70 -12.47 -4.93
CA ASN A 184 -10.84 -12.93 -5.73
C ASN A 184 -10.58 -12.53 -7.19
N ARG A 185 -10.13 -13.50 -7.98
CA ARG A 185 -9.97 -13.41 -9.42
C ARG A 185 -11.34 -13.21 -10.08
N LYS A 186 -11.83 -11.97 -10.09
CA LYS A 186 -12.69 -11.51 -11.18
C LYS A 186 -11.81 -11.05 -12.33
N GLU A 187 -10.97 -11.94 -12.83
CA GLU A 187 -10.49 -11.78 -14.20
C GLU A 187 -11.72 -12.05 -15.09
N GLY A 188 -12.37 -10.97 -15.50
CA GLY A 188 -13.19 -11.01 -16.70
C GLY A 188 -12.29 -11.53 -17.82
N ASN A 189 -12.70 -12.64 -18.40
CA ASN A 189 -12.04 -13.29 -19.51
C ASN A 189 -12.06 -12.33 -20.71
N SER A 190 -11.08 -11.42 -20.78
CA SER A 190 -10.83 -10.57 -21.94
C SER A 190 -10.08 -11.39 -22.99
N SER A 191 -10.70 -12.47 -23.46
CA SER A 191 -10.33 -13.06 -24.74
C SER A 191 -10.78 -12.10 -25.83
N SER A 192 -9.80 -11.43 -26.41
CA SER A 192 -9.87 -10.72 -27.68
C SER A 192 -10.77 -11.46 -28.69
N ASN A 193 -11.90 -10.87 -29.03
CA ASN A 193 -12.49 -11.02 -30.35
C ASN A 193 -13.02 -9.68 -30.83
N LYS A 194 -12.30 -9.12 -31.81
CA LYS A 194 -12.78 -8.06 -32.68
C LYS A 194 -13.91 -8.64 -33.54
N SER A 195 -15.12 -8.13 -33.38
CA SER A 195 -16.06 -7.99 -34.48
C SER A 195 -17.08 -6.94 -34.10
N GLY A 196 -17.12 -5.85 -34.87
CA GLY A 196 -18.06 -4.77 -34.66
C GLY A 196 -19.49 -5.26 -34.81
N SER A 197 -20.37 -4.74 -33.97
CA SER A 197 -21.75 -4.50 -34.34
C SER A 197 -22.36 -3.48 -33.39
N THR A 198 -23.04 -2.52 -34.02
CA THR A 198 -23.78 -1.38 -33.50
C THR A 198 -24.55 -1.63 -32.20
N ARG A 199 -24.43 -0.68 -31.27
CA ARG A 199 -25.26 -0.53 -30.07
C ARG A 199 -26.76 -0.63 -30.41
N PRO A 200 -27.56 -1.14 -29.47
CA PRO A 200 -28.66 -0.32 -28.98
C PRO A 200 -28.59 -0.12 -27.46
N ARG A 201 -28.94 1.11 -27.10
CA ARG A 201 -29.10 1.69 -25.78
C ARG A 201 -30.46 1.28 -25.20
N ASN A 202 -30.52 0.62 -24.04
CA ASN A 202 -31.36 0.97 -22.88
C ASN A 202 -31.54 -0.15 -21.84
N LYS A 203 -31.87 0.32 -20.62
CA LYS A 203 -32.32 -0.38 -19.39
C LYS A 203 -31.17 -0.97 -18.56
N GLY A 204 -30.94 -0.51 -17.34
CA GLY A 204 -31.93 -0.30 -16.28
C GLY A 204 -31.65 -1.41 -15.28
N SER A 205 -30.96 -1.08 -14.20
CA SER A 205 -30.45 -2.05 -13.22
C SER A 205 -31.59 -2.80 -12.57
N ASN A 206 -31.55 -4.13 -12.55
CA ASN A 206 -32.25 -4.94 -11.57
C ASN A 206 -31.40 -6.17 -11.25
N PHE A 207 -31.19 -6.37 -9.95
CA PHE A 207 -30.46 -7.48 -9.34
C PHE A 207 -31.24 -8.78 -9.60
N SER A 208 -30.61 -9.79 -10.20
CA SER A 208 -31.21 -11.11 -10.41
C SER A 208 -30.38 -12.17 -9.69
N VAL A 209 -31.02 -12.90 -8.78
CA VAL A 209 -30.52 -14.14 -8.19
C VAL A 209 -30.74 -15.24 -9.21
N THR A 210 -29.67 -15.74 -9.82
CA THR A 210 -29.72 -16.89 -10.71
C THR A 210 -29.78 -18.17 -9.88
N THR A 211 -30.94 -18.82 -9.83
CA THR A 211 -31.00 -20.26 -9.59
C THR A 211 -30.83 -20.96 -10.93
N ASP A 212 -29.69 -21.63 -11.07
CA ASP A 212 -29.44 -22.57 -12.16
C ASP A 212 -30.44 -23.72 -12.06
N VAL A 213 -31.44 -23.75 -12.93
CA VAL A 213 -32.16 -24.99 -13.25
C VAL A 213 -32.29 -25.07 -14.76
N VAL A 214 -31.55 -26.02 -15.31
CA VAL A 214 -31.62 -26.52 -16.68
C VAL A 214 -33.08 -26.65 -17.11
N ALA A 215 -33.48 -25.99 -18.20
CA ALA A 215 -34.80 -26.15 -18.79
C ALA A 215 -34.70 -26.35 -20.31
N GLN A 216 -34.11 -27.47 -20.71
CA GLN A 216 -34.73 -28.25 -21.79
C GLN A 216 -35.75 -29.18 -21.11
N GLY A 217 -37.02 -28.78 -21.09
CA GLY A 217 -38.07 -29.59 -20.46
C GLY A 217 -39.42 -28.88 -20.44
N SER A 218 -40.46 -29.63 -20.81
CA SER A 218 -41.86 -29.20 -20.83
C SER A 218 -42.38 -28.73 -19.46
N CYS A 219 -43.46 -27.95 -19.44
CA CYS A 219 -44.06 -27.42 -18.21
C CYS A 219 -44.39 -28.53 -17.20
N LEU A 220 -43.92 -28.42 -15.95
CA LEU A 220 -44.13 -29.44 -14.91
C LEU A 220 -45.62 -29.67 -14.56
N LYS A 221 -46.50 -28.71 -14.86
CA LYS A 221 -47.94 -28.79 -14.58
C LYS A 221 -48.76 -29.30 -15.76
N CYS A 222 -48.66 -28.64 -16.92
CA CYS A 222 -49.47 -28.98 -18.09
C CYS A 222 -48.74 -29.88 -19.11
N LYS A 223 -47.47 -30.23 -18.86
CA LYS A 223 -46.60 -31.09 -19.69
C LYS A 223 -46.47 -30.68 -21.16
N LYS A 224 -46.87 -29.46 -21.50
CA LYS A 224 -46.70 -28.90 -22.85
C LYS A 224 -45.25 -28.51 -23.06
N GLU A 225 -44.69 -28.95 -24.19
CA GLU A 225 -43.33 -28.60 -24.62
C GLU A 225 -43.22 -27.09 -24.87
N SER A 226 -42.05 -26.54 -24.58
CA SER A 226 -41.70 -25.13 -24.83
C SER A 226 -42.45 -24.07 -23.99
N ARG A 227 -42.99 -24.45 -22.82
CA ARG A 227 -43.45 -23.48 -21.80
C ARG A 227 -42.83 -23.75 -20.43
N THR A 228 -42.30 -22.70 -19.81
CA THR A 228 -41.86 -22.75 -18.41
C THR A 228 -43.07 -22.73 -17.48
N LEU A 229 -42.93 -23.22 -16.24
CA LEU A 229 -44.02 -23.21 -15.24
C LEU A 229 -44.57 -21.78 -15.01
N PHE A 230 -43.71 -20.77 -15.10
CA PHE A 230 -44.06 -19.35 -14.96
C PHE A 230 -44.94 -18.81 -16.10
N GLU A 231 -45.01 -19.51 -17.23
CA GLU A 231 -45.83 -19.15 -18.39
C GLU A 231 -47.09 -20.03 -18.50
N CYS A 232 -47.30 -20.94 -17.55
CA CYS A 232 -48.46 -21.81 -17.51
C CYS A 232 -49.70 -21.07 -16.98
N THR A 233 -50.70 -20.89 -17.83
CA THR A 233 -51.99 -20.26 -17.48
C THR A 233 -52.75 -21.06 -16.44
N GLU A 234 -52.65 -22.38 -16.45
CA GLU A 234 -53.27 -23.25 -15.44
C GLU A 234 -52.61 -23.07 -14.06
N PHE A 235 -51.28 -22.97 -13.99
CA PHE A 235 -50.58 -22.68 -12.73
C PHE A 235 -50.92 -21.28 -12.19
N LYS A 236 -51.04 -20.30 -13.08
CA LYS A 236 -51.47 -18.93 -12.73
C LYS A 236 -52.94 -18.85 -12.31
N GLY A 237 -53.79 -19.79 -12.71
CA GLY A 237 -55.17 -19.88 -12.25
C GLY A 237 -55.34 -20.47 -10.85
N MET A 238 -54.33 -21.18 -10.33
CA MET A 238 -54.41 -21.82 -9.01
C MET A 238 -54.29 -20.82 -7.86
N GLY A 239 -54.99 -21.10 -6.76
CA GLY A 239 -54.88 -20.35 -5.51
C GLY A 239 -53.51 -20.53 -4.85
N ALA A 240 -53.12 -19.58 -3.99
CA ALA A 240 -51.80 -19.58 -3.34
C ALA A 240 -51.51 -20.86 -2.53
N ARG A 241 -52.55 -21.42 -1.88
CA ARG A 241 -52.44 -22.66 -1.09
C ARG A 241 -52.16 -23.87 -1.97
N ASP A 242 -52.80 -23.96 -3.12
CA ASP A 242 -52.65 -25.07 -4.05
C ASP A 242 -51.29 -25.01 -4.78
N ARG A 243 -50.79 -23.81 -5.09
CA ARG A 243 -49.42 -23.63 -5.62
C ARG A 243 -48.36 -24.10 -4.63
N LEU A 244 -48.56 -23.82 -3.34
CA LEU A 244 -47.64 -24.26 -2.28
C LEU A 244 -47.65 -25.79 -2.11
N SER A 245 -48.82 -26.42 -2.22
CA SER A 245 -48.90 -27.90 -2.22
C SER A 245 -48.21 -28.50 -3.44
N PHE A 246 -48.42 -27.93 -4.63
CA PHE A 246 -47.77 -28.39 -5.87
C PHE A 246 -46.24 -28.29 -5.81
N ALA A 247 -45.69 -27.26 -5.16
CA ALA A 247 -44.25 -27.10 -4.99
C ALA A 247 -43.62 -28.04 -3.93
N ARG A 248 -44.45 -28.69 -3.08
CA ARG A 248 -43.98 -29.67 -2.09
C ARG A 248 -43.97 -31.09 -2.63
N ASP A 249 -44.85 -31.40 -3.57
CA ASP A 249 -45.02 -32.75 -4.14
C ASP A 249 -44.15 -33.02 -5.39
N LYS A 250 -43.36 -32.04 -5.83
CA LYS A 250 -42.51 -32.07 -7.04
C LYS A 250 -41.08 -31.72 -6.69
#